data_AF-A0A6G3Q7J6-F1
#
_entry.id   AF-A0A6G3Q7J6-F1
#
_cell.length_a   1.000
_cell.length_b   1.000
_cell.length_c   1.000
_cell.angle_alpha   90.00
_cell.angle_beta   90.00
_cell.angle_gamma   90.00
#
_symmetry.space_group_name_H-M   'P 1'
#
loop_
_entity.id
_entity.type
_entity.pdbx_description
1 polymer ?
#
loop_
_entity_poly.entity_id
_entity_poly.type
_entity_poly.pdbx_seq_one_letter_code
_entity_poly.pdbx_strand_id
1 'polypeptide(L)'
;MANPNKARGTMWESAVRNFLNAFLDLVDGNGVFRDPFDGMNVRRPAQEGARDIGDVHAAPFILECKDVRSPAVPTWLRQARVEAVHAGFPYGVVVHKVRGLGVRSGRVHFDVRTWTRTRTALGLSSRDMCDRYGFTASLRGLDSGRWYLTTDVERFARLLADIRAGVAGRAVR
;
A
#
# COMPACT_ATOMS: atom_id res chain seq x y z
N MET A 1 -20.38 -18.91 -13.85
CA MET A 1 -20.25 -18.68 -12.39
C MET A 1 -18.99 -17.87 -12.12
N ALA A 2 -19.08 -16.72 -11.46
CA ALA A 2 -17.89 -15.96 -11.07
C ALA A 2 -17.10 -16.74 -10.00
N ASN A 3 -15.78 -16.89 -10.18
CA ASN A 3 -14.91 -17.59 -9.24
C ASN A 3 -14.98 -16.92 -7.84
N PRO A 4 -15.45 -17.61 -6.78
CA PRO A 4 -15.60 -17.03 -5.45
C PRO A 4 -14.30 -16.45 -4.87
N ASN A 5 -13.15 -17.00 -5.24
CA ASN A 5 -11.84 -16.48 -4.81
C ASN A 5 -11.56 -15.12 -5.47
N LYS A 6 -11.90 -14.97 -6.75
CA LYS A 6 -11.74 -13.70 -7.47
C LYS A 6 -12.67 -12.63 -6.87
N ALA A 7 -13.91 -13.00 -6.54
CA ALA A 7 -14.85 -12.08 -5.90
C ALA A 7 -14.33 -11.56 -4.55
N ARG A 8 -13.77 -12.44 -3.70
CA ARG A 8 -13.15 -12.03 -2.42
C ARG A 8 -11.96 -11.09 -2.60
N GLY A 9 -11.11 -11.36 -3.60
CA GLY A 9 -10.01 -10.46 -3.97
C GLY A 9 -10.51 -9.07 -4.33
N THR A 10 -11.42 -8.99 -5.30
CA THR A 10 -12.04 -7.73 -5.74
C THR A 10 -12.68 -6.96 -4.59
N MET A 11 -13.36 -7.64 -3.67
CA MET A 11 -13.94 -7.01 -2.47
C MET A 11 -12.87 -6.43 -1.56
N TRP A 12 -11.76 -7.15 -1.34
CA TRP A 12 -10.66 -6.68 -0.52
C TRP A 12 -9.98 -5.45 -1.12
N GLU A 13 -9.64 -5.49 -2.42
CA GLU A 13 -9.07 -4.36 -3.15
C GLU A 13 -9.97 -3.12 -3.07
N SER A 14 -11.29 -3.31 -3.28
CA SER A 14 -12.27 -2.22 -3.22
C SER A 14 -12.38 -1.63 -1.81
N ALA A 15 -12.33 -2.48 -0.77
CA ALA A 15 -12.37 -2.02 0.62
C ALA A 15 -11.13 -1.18 0.97
N VAL A 16 -9.93 -1.62 0.55
CA VAL A 16 -8.69 -0.87 0.76
C VAL A 16 -8.74 0.48 0.03
N ARG A 17 -9.12 0.49 -1.25
CA ARG A 17 -9.29 1.72 -2.06
C ARG A 17 -10.23 2.71 -1.37
N ASN A 18 -11.43 2.25 -0.99
CA ASN A 18 -12.45 3.10 -0.38
C ASN A 18 -11.99 3.66 0.96
N PHE A 19 -11.36 2.83 1.79
CA PHE A 19 -10.83 3.26 3.08
C PHE A 19 -9.79 4.37 2.91
N LEU A 20 -8.83 4.19 1.99
CA LEU A 20 -7.77 5.19 1.77
C LEU A 20 -8.33 6.50 1.20
N ASN A 21 -9.24 6.45 0.22
CA ASN A 21 -9.86 7.67 -0.30
C ASN A 21 -10.63 8.43 0.77
N ALA A 22 -11.40 7.73 1.61
CA ALA A 22 -12.13 8.37 2.70
C ALA A 22 -11.18 8.94 3.76
N PHE A 23 -10.13 8.19 4.13
CA PHE A 23 -9.14 8.65 5.10
C PHE A 23 -8.38 9.90 4.65
N LEU A 24 -8.08 9.99 3.35
CA LEU A 24 -7.35 11.09 2.73
C LEU A 24 -8.26 12.25 2.28
N ASP A 25 -9.56 12.19 2.62
CA ASP A 25 -10.57 13.18 2.23
C ASP A 25 -10.66 13.43 0.71
N LEU A 26 -10.40 12.40 -0.10
CA LEU A 26 -10.45 12.47 -1.57
C LEU A 26 -11.87 12.24 -2.12
N VAL A 27 -12.77 11.78 -1.27
CA VAL A 27 -14.18 11.52 -1.58
C VAL A 27 -15.09 12.23 -0.58
N ASP A 28 -16.33 12.50 -0.99
CA ASP A 28 -17.37 13.01 -0.11
C ASP A 28 -17.97 11.92 0.80
N GLY A 29 -18.99 12.28 1.60
CA GLY A 29 -19.69 11.35 2.50
C GLY A 29 -20.41 10.20 1.81
N ASN A 30 -20.62 10.28 0.49
CA ASN A 30 -21.23 9.23 -0.33
C ASN A 30 -20.18 8.39 -1.07
N GLY A 31 -18.89 8.69 -0.92
CA GLY A 31 -17.81 8.01 -1.62
C GLY A 31 -17.57 8.49 -3.06
N VAL A 32 -18.12 9.64 -3.44
CA VAL A 32 -17.90 10.27 -4.75
C VAL A 32 -16.61 11.10 -4.69
N PHE A 33 -15.73 10.96 -5.68
CA PHE A 33 -14.50 11.75 -5.74
C PHE A 33 -14.80 13.24 -5.74
N ARG A 34 -14.10 13.99 -4.87
CA ARG A 34 -14.20 15.45 -4.82
C ARG A 34 -13.69 16.07 -6.12
N ASP A 35 -12.57 15.58 -6.61
CA ASP A 35 -12.05 15.86 -7.95
C ASP A 35 -11.78 14.52 -8.68
N PRO A 36 -12.62 14.15 -9.66
CA PRO A 36 -12.43 12.93 -10.46
C PRO A 36 -11.15 12.92 -11.32
N PHE A 37 -10.48 14.05 -11.52
CA PHE A 37 -9.26 14.17 -12.32
C PHE A 37 -7.99 14.27 -11.46
N ASP A 38 -8.12 14.33 -10.13
CA ASP A 38 -6.97 14.35 -9.23
C ASP A 38 -6.18 13.04 -9.37
N GLY A 39 -4.91 13.16 -9.77
CA GLY A 39 -3.96 12.04 -9.88
C GLY A 39 -3.62 11.39 -8.53
N MET A 40 -3.97 12.04 -7.42
CA MET A 40 -3.79 11.52 -6.06
C MET A 40 -4.93 10.61 -5.62
N ASN A 41 -6.03 10.52 -6.38
CA ASN A 41 -7.09 9.56 -6.13
C ASN A 41 -6.56 8.13 -6.02
N VAL A 42 -6.99 7.39 -5.00
CA VAL A 42 -6.66 5.97 -4.89
C VAL A 42 -7.58 5.18 -5.81
N ARG A 43 -6.99 4.46 -6.78
CA ARG A 43 -7.74 3.81 -7.87
C ARG A 43 -7.34 2.36 -8.03
N ARG A 44 -8.28 1.55 -8.53
CA ARG A 44 -7.98 0.23 -9.09
C ARG A 44 -7.78 0.44 -10.58
N PRO A 45 -6.59 0.18 -11.16
CA PRO A 45 -6.39 0.31 -12.59
C PRO A 45 -7.25 -0.70 -13.34
N ALA A 46 -7.66 -0.37 -14.56
CA ALA A 46 -8.21 -1.35 -15.46
C ALA A 46 -7.10 -2.35 -15.83
N GLN A 47 -7.43 -3.65 -15.89
CA GLN A 47 -6.50 -4.67 -16.38
C GLN A 47 -6.45 -4.60 -17.92
N GLU A 48 -5.88 -3.54 -18.46
CA GLU A 48 -5.70 -3.34 -19.91
C GLU A 48 -4.20 -3.28 -20.21
N GLY A 49 -3.70 -4.28 -20.95
CA GLY A 49 -2.29 -4.40 -21.33
C GLY A 49 -1.65 -5.73 -20.92
N ALA A 50 -0.43 -5.97 -21.41
CA ALA A 50 0.31 -7.21 -21.19
C ALA A 50 1.08 -7.26 -19.86
N ARG A 51 1.23 -6.11 -19.17
CA ARG A 51 2.02 -5.99 -17.94
C ARG A 51 1.10 -5.81 -16.74
N ASP A 52 1.40 -6.54 -15.67
CA ASP A 52 0.78 -6.31 -14.37
C ASP A 52 1.31 -5.00 -13.76
N ILE A 53 0.39 -4.12 -13.38
CA ILE A 53 0.64 -2.78 -12.81
C ILE A 53 0.07 -2.65 -11.38
N GLY A 54 -0.27 -3.79 -10.76
CA GLY A 54 -0.73 -3.90 -9.38
C GLY A 54 -2.23 -3.65 -9.19
N ASP A 55 -2.74 -4.06 -8.03
CA ASP A 55 -4.17 -4.07 -7.73
C ASP A 55 -4.75 -2.68 -7.41
N VAL A 56 -4.01 -1.87 -6.66
CA VAL A 56 -4.44 -0.52 -6.22
C VAL A 56 -3.30 0.48 -6.37
N HIS A 57 -3.58 1.59 -7.03
CA HIS A 57 -2.70 2.74 -7.21
C HIS A 57 -2.99 3.77 -6.13
N ALA A 58 -2.02 4.03 -5.25
CA ALA A 58 -2.12 5.01 -4.16
C ALA A 58 -0.82 5.83 -4.10
N ALA A 59 -0.66 6.77 -5.05
CA ALA A 59 0.59 7.49 -5.26
C ALA A 59 1.20 8.03 -3.95
N PRO A 60 2.49 7.76 -3.65
CA PRO A 60 3.50 7.16 -4.53
C PRO A 60 3.66 5.62 -4.43
N PHE A 61 2.64 4.89 -3.97
CA PHE A 61 2.67 3.43 -3.81
C PHE A 61 1.80 2.69 -4.82
N ILE A 62 2.28 1.51 -5.22
CA ILE A 62 1.47 0.41 -5.76
C ILE A 62 1.23 -0.60 -4.64
N LEU A 63 -0.02 -1.03 -4.53
CA LEU A 63 -0.50 -1.93 -3.50
C LEU A 63 -0.91 -3.25 -4.17
N GLU A 64 -0.24 -4.32 -3.76
CA GLU A 64 -0.60 -5.69 -4.10
C GLU A 64 -1.48 -6.26 -2.99
N CYS A 65 -2.75 -6.52 -3.27
CA CYS A 65 -3.78 -6.87 -2.29
C CYS A 65 -3.96 -8.39 -2.20
N LYS A 66 -3.86 -8.94 -0.98
CA LYS A 66 -4.02 -10.39 -0.74
C LYS A 66 -5.11 -10.69 0.28
N ASP A 67 -6.09 -11.52 -0.10
CA ASP A 67 -7.04 -12.18 0.82
C ASP A 67 -6.84 -13.70 0.78
N VAL A 68 -5.81 -14.17 1.51
CA VAL A 68 -5.48 -15.60 1.58
C VAL A 68 -5.15 -16.03 3.00
N ARG A 69 -5.29 -17.35 3.27
CA ARG A 69 -5.01 -17.96 4.58
C ARG A 69 -3.53 -17.91 4.94
N SER A 70 -2.69 -18.34 4.00
CA SER A 70 -1.29 -18.66 4.26
C SER A 70 -0.41 -17.57 3.65
N PRO A 71 0.29 -16.78 4.47
CA PRO A 71 1.07 -15.66 3.99
C PRO A 71 2.37 -16.09 3.28
N ALA A 72 2.58 -15.60 2.06
CA ALA A 72 3.83 -15.76 1.29
C ALA A 72 4.52 -14.40 1.05
N VAL A 73 4.63 -13.60 2.12
CA VAL A 73 5.01 -12.17 2.08
C VAL A 73 6.25 -11.87 1.24
N PRO A 74 7.39 -12.58 1.37
CA PRO A 74 8.56 -12.27 0.55
C PRO A 74 8.32 -12.42 -0.96
N THR A 75 7.49 -13.38 -1.36
CA THR A 75 7.12 -13.57 -2.77
C THR A 75 6.23 -12.44 -3.27
N TRP A 76 5.23 -12.05 -2.47
CA TRP A 76 4.33 -10.95 -2.83
C TRP A 76 5.06 -9.61 -2.88
N LEU A 77 6.02 -9.36 -1.99
CA LEU A 77 6.83 -8.13 -2.03
C LEU A 77 7.70 -8.05 -3.30
N ARG A 78 8.25 -9.18 -3.78
CA ARG A 78 8.95 -9.20 -5.06
C ARG A 78 8.02 -8.85 -6.22
N GLN A 79 6.80 -9.38 -6.20
CA GLN A 79 5.78 -9.08 -7.20
C GLN A 79 5.40 -7.58 -7.17
N ALA A 80 5.02 -7.07 -5.99
CA ALA A 80 4.63 -5.66 -5.80
C ALA A 80 5.73 -4.69 -6.25
N ARG A 81 7.01 -5.05 -6.05
CA ARG A 81 8.14 -4.25 -6.54
C ARG A 81 8.23 -4.20 -8.06
N VAL A 82 7.98 -5.32 -8.74
CA VAL A 82 7.98 -5.39 -10.21
C VAL A 82 6.81 -4.56 -10.77
N GLU A 83 5.63 -4.71 -10.19
CA GLU A 83 4.44 -3.95 -10.57
C GLU A 83 4.61 -2.44 -10.36
N ALA A 84 5.23 -2.03 -9.24
CA ALA A 84 5.59 -0.63 -9.02
C ALA A 84 6.47 -0.08 -10.15
N VAL A 85 7.47 -0.85 -10.60
CA VAL A 85 8.31 -0.45 -11.74
C VAL A 85 7.49 -0.36 -13.03
N HIS A 86 6.62 -1.33 -13.31
CA HIS A 86 5.78 -1.30 -14.50
C HIS A 86 4.81 -0.12 -14.51
N ALA A 87 4.25 0.24 -13.35
CA ALA A 87 3.34 1.36 -13.20
C ALA A 87 4.07 2.73 -13.18
N GLY A 88 5.40 2.76 -13.04
CA GLY A 88 6.18 3.99 -12.93
C GLY A 88 6.19 4.59 -11.51
N PHE A 89 5.88 3.80 -10.48
CA PHE A 89 5.82 4.24 -9.09
C PHE A 89 7.09 3.84 -8.34
N PRO A 90 7.56 4.67 -7.38
CA PRO A 90 8.80 4.39 -6.67
C PRO A 90 8.67 3.24 -5.66
N TYR A 91 7.47 2.90 -5.21
CA TYR A 91 7.22 2.00 -4.09
C TYR A 91 6.16 0.96 -4.40
N GLY A 92 6.45 -0.30 -4.06
CA GLY A 92 5.49 -1.40 -4.06
C GLY A 92 5.34 -1.97 -2.65
N VAL A 93 4.10 -2.17 -2.19
CA VAL A 93 3.79 -2.74 -0.87
C VAL A 93 2.71 -3.80 -1.01
N VAL A 94 2.62 -4.70 -0.01
CA VAL A 94 1.57 -5.73 0.02
C VAL A 94 0.56 -5.39 1.09
N VAL A 95 -0.73 -5.46 0.77
CA VAL A 95 -1.84 -5.26 1.70
C VAL A 95 -2.57 -6.58 1.93
N HIS A 96 -2.25 -7.26 3.03
CA HIS A 96 -2.78 -8.58 3.37
C HIS A 96 -3.93 -8.47 4.37
N LYS A 97 -5.09 -9.03 4.01
CA LYS A 97 -6.26 -9.07 4.89
C LYS A 97 -6.03 -9.94 6.11
N VAL A 98 -6.44 -9.44 7.28
CA VAL A 98 -6.55 -10.24 8.50
C VAL A 98 -7.98 -10.75 8.65
N ARG A 99 -8.12 -12.07 8.81
CA ARG A 99 -9.44 -12.71 8.91
C ARG A 99 -10.20 -12.28 10.16
N GLY A 100 -11.51 -12.07 9.99
CA GLY A 100 -12.39 -11.65 11.08
C GLY A 100 -12.23 -10.18 11.48
N LEU A 101 -11.29 -9.44 10.89
CA LEU A 101 -11.07 -8.04 11.19
C LEU A 101 -11.44 -7.14 10.00
N GLY A 102 -11.74 -5.88 10.31
CA GLY A 102 -12.04 -4.85 9.32
C GLY A 102 -10.80 -4.38 8.56
N VAL A 103 -11.02 -3.58 7.51
CA VAL A 103 -9.97 -3.10 6.59
C VAL A 103 -8.82 -2.38 7.27
N ARG A 104 -9.11 -1.58 8.31
CA ARG A 104 -8.11 -0.85 9.12
C ARG A 104 -7.03 -1.75 9.69
N SER A 105 -7.39 -2.98 10.04
CA SER A 105 -6.50 -3.97 10.66
C SER A 105 -5.77 -4.86 9.64
N GLY A 106 -5.98 -4.65 8.33
CA GLY A 106 -5.18 -5.30 7.30
C GLY A 106 -3.70 -5.00 7.52
N ARG A 107 -2.82 -5.97 7.21
CA ARG A 107 -1.37 -5.81 7.35
C ARG A 107 -0.79 -5.20 6.09
N VAL A 108 0.03 -4.18 6.23
CA VAL A 108 0.79 -3.60 5.11
C VAL A 108 2.26 -3.95 5.29
N HIS A 109 2.80 -4.67 4.32
CA HIS A 109 4.17 -5.15 4.33
C HIS A 109 5.04 -4.32 3.39
N PHE A 110 6.22 -3.96 3.88
CA PHE A 110 7.26 -3.26 3.15
C PHE A 110 8.49 -4.15 3.08
N ASP A 111 9.16 -4.18 1.92
CA ASP A 111 10.55 -4.64 1.89
C ASP A 111 11.46 -3.60 2.59
N VAL A 112 12.65 -4.02 2.99
CA VAL A 112 13.60 -3.16 3.73
C VAL A 112 13.94 -1.89 2.93
N ARG A 113 14.01 -2.01 1.59
CA ARG A 113 14.37 -0.89 0.70
C ARG A 113 13.28 0.18 0.67
N THR A 114 12.02 -0.23 0.48
CA THR A 114 10.85 0.65 0.43
C THR A 114 10.65 1.33 1.77
N TRP A 115 10.77 0.59 2.87
CA TRP A 115 10.70 1.17 4.21
C TRP A 115 11.81 2.20 4.45
N THR A 116 13.05 1.87 4.08
CA THR A 116 14.20 2.78 4.23
C THR A 116 14.01 4.06 3.41
N ARG A 117 13.64 3.94 2.14
CA ARG A 117 13.42 5.10 1.27
C ARG A 117 12.28 5.97 1.78
N THR A 118 11.23 5.36 2.28
CA THR A 118 10.07 6.06 2.84
C THR A 118 10.45 6.88 4.08
N ARG A 119 11.12 6.27 5.06
CA ARG A 119 11.55 7.01 6.27
C ARG A 119 12.55 8.12 5.94
N THR A 120 13.47 7.87 5.00
CA THR A 120 14.44 8.89 4.57
C THR A 120 13.76 10.04 3.84
N ALA A 121 12.74 9.77 3.02
CA ALA A 121 11.93 10.82 2.40
C ALA A 121 11.26 11.72 3.44
N LEU A 122 10.81 11.14 4.55
CA LEU A 122 10.21 11.85 5.69
C LEU A 122 11.24 12.46 6.67
N GLY A 123 12.55 12.24 6.46
CA GLY A 123 13.58 12.70 7.39
C GLY A 123 13.58 11.98 8.75
N LEU A 124 12.99 10.79 8.83
CA LEU A 124 12.83 10.04 10.07
C LEU A 124 13.98 9.07 10.32
N SER A 125 14.37 8.95 11.59
CA SER A 125 15.21 7.84 12.05
C SER A 125 14.43 6.52 11.94
N SER A 126 15.17 5.40 12.01
CA SER A 126 14.54 4.08 12.04
C SER A 126 13.60 3.91 13.23
N ARG A 127 13.95 4.48 14.39
CA ARG A 127 13.15 4.40 15.62
C ARG A 127 11.86 5.22 15.47
N ASP A 128 11.97 6.48 15.06
CA ASP A 128 10.80 7.36 14.92
C ASP A 128 9.79 6.81 13.90
N MET A 129 10.30 6.21 12.82
CA MET A 129 9.46 5.54 11.82
C MET A 129 8.68 4.36 12.43
N CYS A 130 9.32 3.54 13.27
CA CYS A 130 8.66 2.44 13.96
C CYS A 130 7.65 2.93 15.00
N ASP A 131 8.00 3.93 15.79
CA ASP A 131 7.15 4.44 16.87
C ASP A 131 5.92 5.16 16.31
N ARG A 132 6.11 6.03 15.30
CA ARG A 132 5.02 6.81 14.68
C ARG A 132 4.05 5.94 13.89
N TYR A 133 4.55 4.97 13.15
CA TYR A 133 3.74 4.16 12.23
C TYR A 133 3.62 2.70 12.62
N GLY A 134 4.02 2.31 13.83
CA GLY A 134 3.81 0.97 14.40
C GLY A 134 4.46 -0.17 13.59
N PHE A 135 5.65 0.05 13.03
CA PHE A 135 6.31 -1.00 12.25
C PHE A 135 6.92 -2.08 13.13
N THR A 136 6.74 -3.33 12.72
CA THR A 136 7.39 -4.51 13.31
C THR A 136 8.21 -5.24 12.25
N ALA A 137 9.43 -5.64 12.60
CA ALA A 137 10.33 -6.34 11.69
C ALA A 137 10.08 -7.86 11.72
N SER A 138 10.14 -8.48 10.55
CA SER A 138 10.18 -9.94 10.38
C SER A 138 11.49 -10.31 9.69
N LEU A 139 12.40 -10.93 10.43
CA LEU A 139 13.73 -11.31 9.97
C LEU A 139 13.74 -12.82 9.65
N ARG A 140 13.76 -13.18 8.36
CA ARG A 140 13.71 -14.57 7.90
C ARG A 140 15.06 -15.04 7.37
N GLY A 141 15.91 -15.54 8.26
CA GLY A 141 17.28 -15.96 7.94
C GLY A 141 18.23 -14.78 7.72
N LEU A 142 19.39 -15.04 7.13
CA LEU A 142 20.41 -14.01 6.86
C LEU A 142 20.21 -13.26 5.55
N ASP A 143 19.34 -13.77 4.67
CA ASP A 143 18.97 -13.12 3.41
C ASP A 143 18.04 -11.94 3.70
N SER A 144 18.61 -10.72 3.70
CA SER A 144 17.86 -9.48 3.90
C SER A 144 16.78 -9.23 2.82
N GLY A 145 16.86 -9.90 1.67
CA GLY A 145 15.79 -9.89 0.66
C GLY A 145 14.51 -10.59 1.12
N ARG A 146 14.55 -11.34 2.22
CA ARG A 146 13.39 -11.98 2.86
C ARG A 146 12.92 -11.24 4.10
N TRP A 147 13.61 -10.17 4.50
CA TRP A 147 13.21 -9.34 5.61
C TRP A 147 12.14 -8.35 5.15
N TYR A 148 11.18 -8.11 6.02
CA TYR A 148 10.12 -7.16 5.74
C TYR A 148 9.61 -6.53 7.03
N LEU A 149 9.01 -5.35 6.88
CA LEU A 149 8.46 -4.57 7.97
C LEU A 149 6.96 -4.46 7.79
N THR A 150 6.22 -4.61 8.88
CA THR A 150 4.76 -4.69 8.86
C THR A 150 4.15 -3.61 9.72
N THR A 151 3.18 -2.90 9.17
CA THR A 151 2.24 -2.02 9.89
C THR A 151 0.79 -2.44 9.56
N ASP A 152 -0.21 -1.70 10.02
CA ASP A 152 -1.60 -1.86 9.62
C ASP A 152 -2.06 -0.79 8.61
N VAL A 153 -3.21 -1.02 7.98
CA VAL A 153 -3.75 -0.15 6.94
C VAL A 153 -4.07 1.26 7.46
N GLU A 154 -4.50 1.41 8.72
CA GLU A 154 -4.77 2.73 9.29
C GLU A 154 -3.49 3.55 9.46
N ARG A 155 -2.44 2.95 10.02
CA ARG A 155 -1.13 3.60 10.17
C ARG A 155 -0.45 3.84 8.83
N PHE A 156 -0.63 2.93 7.86
CA PHE A 156 -0.22 3.16 6.47
C PHE A 156 -0.92 4.35 5.84
N ALA A 157 -2.22 4.56 6.08
CA ALA A 157 -2.95 5.71 5.55
C ALA A 157 -2.40 7.05 6.08
N ARG A 158 -2.02 7.10 7.37
CA ARG A 158 -1.32 8.25 7.96
C ARG A 158 0.04 8.50 7.31
N LEU A 159 0.83 7.44 7.13
CA LEU A 159 2.11 7.49 6.43
C LEU A 159 1.97 7.99 4.99
N LEU A 160 0.95 7.53 4.28
CA LEU A 160 0.65 7.95 2.91
C LEU A 160 0.34 9.45 2.86
N ALA A 161 -0.48 9.96 3.79
CA ALA A 161 -0.78 11.38 3.91
C ALA A 161 0.50 12.20 4.16
N ASP A 162 1.33 11.78 5.12
CA ASP A 162 2.58 12.46 5.48
C ASP A 162 3.58 12.52 4.30
N ILE A 163 3.70 11.42 3.55
CA ILE A 163 4.57 11.37 2.37
C ILE A 163 4.07 12.32 1.27
N ARG A 164 2.76 12.34 1.02
CA ARG A 164 2.17 13.24 0.02
C ARG A 164 2.39 14.71 0.39
N ALA A 165 2.20 15.05 1.66
CA ALA A 165 2.49 16.38 2.18
C ALA A 165 3.98 16.74 2.06
N GLY A 166 4.88 15.79 2.38
CA GLY A 166 6.33 15.98 2.27
C GLY A 166 6.83 16.16 0.83
N VAL A 167 6.18 15.51 -0.15
CA VAL A 167 6.46 15.69 -1.59
C VAL A 167 5.99 17.07 -2.06
N ALA A 168 4.76 17.47 -1.70
CA ALA A 168 4.22 18.78 -2.06
C ALA A 168 5.10 19.93 -1.52
N GLY A 169 5.57 19.81 -0.27
CA GLY A 169 6.46 20.82 0.34
C GLY A 169 7.84 20.96 -0.30
N ARG A 170 8.30 19.96 -1.08
CA ARG A 170 9.57 20.02 -1.83
C ARG A 170 9.43 20.54 -3.26
N ALA A 171 8.24 20.43 -3.86
CA ALA A 171 7.98 20.94 -5.21
C ALA A 171 7.80 22.47 -5.26
N VAL A 172 7.60 23.11 -4.11
CA VAL A 172 7.40 24.57 -3.95
C VAL A 172 8.71 25.29 -3.57
N ARG A 173 9.83 24.57 -3.41
CA ARG A 173 11.16 25.13 -3.13
C ARG A 173 12.08 24.94 -4.32
#